data_AF-K7FE40-F1
#
_entry.id   AF-K7FE40-F1
#
_cell.length_a   1.000
_cell.length_b   1.000
_cell.length_c   1.000
_cell.angle_alpha   90.00
_cell.angle_beta   90.00
_cell.angle_gamma   90.00
#
_symmetry.space_group_name_H-M   'P 1'
#
loop_
_entity.id
_entity.type
_entity.pdbx_description
1 polymer ?
#
loop_
_entity_poly.entity_id
_entity_poly.type
_entity_poly.pdbx_seq_one_letter_code
_entity_poly.pdbx_strand_id
1 'polypeptide(L)'
;MILERLGKYQEALDVVRGKLGEKLTSELQSRENKCMALYKKLCKWPECNALSRRLLLKNSDDWQFYIMYFDSVFQLIDKSWTPPEEGEHSLEGEVHYSTEQAVKFVEERITEEAKSSRPLRGPYLAKLELIRRLQHRDCNDQYKLGDPEELMFQYFKKFGDKPCCFTDIKVFVDLLPSTQCTKFIRQLLAVIPLSAPTEGKLALPADIKALQQHLCVVQLTRLLGLYHTIDKKQKLNVVQELMLRYQHGLEFGKSCLKTELQFSDYYCLLAVHLLLDMWLEAGEEIAVWQSLTLLEGGLTRSPSNAQFKLLLIRIYCMLGAFEPVVELYSSLDAKHIQHDTIGYLLTRYAESLGQYAAASQSCNFALRFFHSNQKDVSDTNFSHDSS
;
A
#
# COMPACT_ATOMS: atom_id res chain seq x y z
N MET A 1 -28.93 -11.74 5.19
CA MET A 1 -29.09 -13.19 4.98
C MET A 1 -29.48 -13.87 6.28
N ILE A 2 -30.73 -14.29 6.41
CA ILE A 2 -31.28 -14.90 7.63
C ILE A 2 -30.53 -16.21 7.95
N LEU A 3 -30.27 -17.04 6.93
CA LEU A 3 -29.60 -18.33 7.09
C LEU A 3 -28.19 -18.22 7.69
N GLU A 4 -27.38 -17.24 7.26
CA GLU A 4 -26.05 -17.01 7.85
C GLU A 4 -26.12 -16.57 9.31
N ARG A 5 -27.08 -15.71 9.68
CA ARG A 5 -27.26 -15.27 11.07
C ARG A 5 -27.71 -16.43 11.97
N LEU A 6 -28.43 -17.40 11.41
CA LEU A 6 -28.82 -18.63 12.09
C LEU A 6 -27.73 -19.71 12.10
N GLY A 7 -26.54 -19.45 11.54
CA GLY A 7 -25.46 -20.43 11.42
C GLY A 7 -25.73 -21.55 10.41
N LYS A 8 -26.80 -21.43 9.60
CA LYS A 8 -27.22 -22.40 8.58
C LYS A 8 -26.46 -22.17 7.28
N TYR A 9 -25.14 -22.36 7.33
CA TYR A 9 -24.24 -22.00 6.24
C TYR A 9 -24.37 -22.92 5.01
N GLN A 10 -24.74 -24.18 5.20
CA GLN A 10 -24.93 -25.13 4.10
C GLN A 10 -26.18 -24.78 3.30
N GLU A 11 -27.30 -24.54 3.99
CA GLU A 11 -28.55 -24.13 3.35
C GLU A 11 -28.41 -22.76 2.68
N ALA A 12 -27.67 -21.85 3.31
CA ALA A 12 -27.28 -20.57 2.71
C ALA A 12 -26.54 -20.76 1.38
N LEU A 13 -25.57 -21.68 1.34
CA LEU A 13 -24.79 -21.98 0.15
C LEU A 13 -25.67 -22.57 -0.95
N ASP A 14 -26.57 -23.49 -0.60
CA ASP A 14 -27.49 -24.12 -1.56
C ASP A 14 -28.42 -23.07 -2.21
N VAL A 15 -28.87 -22.07 -1.46
CA VAL A 15 -29.66 -20.94 -1.99
C VAL A 15 -28.85 -20.10 -2.98
N VAL A 16 -27.61 -19.74 -2.63
CA VAL A 16 -26.72 -18.90 -3.46
C VAL A 16 -26.22 -19.65 -4.70
N ARG A 17 -26.04 -20.97 -4.62
CA ARG A 17 -25.70 -21.79 -5.78
C ARG A 17 -26.91 -22.14 -6.65
N GLY A 18 -28.10 -22.24 -6.07
CA GLY A 18 -29.33 -22.55 -6.79
C GLY A 18 -29.88 -21.40 -7.65
N LYS A 19 -31.10 -21.60 -8.16
CA LYS A 19 -31.78 -20.66 -9.08
C LYS A 19 -31.96 -19.24 -8.51
N LEU A 20 -32.08 -19.10 -7.18
CA LEU A 20 -32.19 -17.78 -6.56
C LEU A 20 -30.89 -16.99 -6.65
N GLY A 21 -29.74 -17.67 -6.58
CA GLY A 21 -28.44 -17.05 -6.74
C GLY A 21 -28.17 -16.49 -8.13
N GLU A 22 -28.85 -16.97 -9.17
CA GLU A 22 -28.79 -16.38 -10.52
C GLU A 22 -29.28 -14.93 -10.55
N LYS A 23 -30.09 -14.53 -9.56
CA LYS A 23 -30.55 -13.16 -9.39
C LYS A 23 -29.56 -12.28 -8.61
N LEU A 24 -28.51 -12.85 -8.03
CA LEU A 24 -27.48 -12.13 -7.27
C LEU A 24 -26.41 -11.57 -8.22
N THR A 25 -26.82 -10.63 -9.06
CA THR A 25 -26.01 -10.05 -10.16
C THR A 25 -25.83 -8.55 -10.04
N SER A 26 -26.32 -7.93 -8.97
CA SER A 26 -26.29 -6.48 -8.75
C SER A 26 -24.87 -5.93 -8.59
N GLU A 27 -23.93 -6.74 -8.12
CA GLU A 27 -22.53 -6.34 -7.93
C GLU A 27 -21.60 -7.29 -8.69
N LEU A 28 -20.42 -6.78 -9.08
CA LEU A 28 -19.38 -7.56 -9.73
C LEU A 28 -19.01 -8.75 -8.82
N GLN A 29 -19.12 -9.97 -9.36
CA GLN A 29 -18.80 -11.22 -8.66
C GLN A 29 -19.55 -11.39 -7.32
N SER A 30 -20.73 -10.78 -7.15
CA SER A 30 -21.51 -10.85 -5.90
C SER A 30 -21.77 -12.30 -5.49
N ARG A 31 -22.20 -13.14 -6.45
CA ARG A 31 -22.44 -14.57 -6.23
C ARG A 31 -21.17 -15.32 -5.86
N GLU A 32 -20.08 -15.12 -6.58
CA GLU A 32 -18.81 -15.81 -6.30
C GLU A 32 -18.20 -15.39 -4.96
N ASN A 33 -18.21 -14.10 -4.63
CA ASN A 33 -17.78 -13.61 -3.32
C ASN A 33 -18.63 -14.20 -2.19
N LYS A 34 -19.94 -14.33 -2.43
CA LYS A 34 -20.83 -14.93 -1.45
C LYS A 34 -20.60 -16.43 -1.27
N CYS A 35 -20.44 -17.17 -2.37
CA CYS A 35 -20.04 -18.57 -2.33
C CYS A 35 -18.71 -18.74 -1.58
N MET A 36 -17.70 -17.91 -1.88
CA MET A 36 -16.39 -17.97 -1.24
C MET A 36 -16.47 -17.79 0.28
N ALA A 37 -17.25 -16.80 0.75
CA ALA A 37 -17.46 -16.58 2.17
C ALA A 37 -18.11 -17.79 2.85
N LEU A 38 -19.09 -18.43 2.20
CA LEU A 38 -19.80 -19.60 2.73
C LEU A 38 -18.92 -20.86 2.71
N TYR A 39 -18.15 -21.11 1.64
CA TYR A 39 -17.19 -22.20 1.60
C TYR A 39 -16.15 -22.09 2.72
N LYS A 40 -15.63 -20.89 2.97
CA LYS A 40 -14.69 -20.65 4.06
C LYS A 40 -15.31 -20.98 5.42
N LYS A 41 -16.56 -20.55 5.67
CA LYS A 41 -17.29 -20.83 6.92
C LYS A 41 -17.58 -22.32 7.11
N LEU A 42 -17.78 -23.05 6.02
CA LEU A 42 -18.00 -24.51 6.01
C LEU A 42 -16.71 -25.33 5.96
N CYS A 43 -15.54 -24.68 5.92
CA CYS A 43 -14.23 -25.32 5.70
C CYS A 43 -14.17 -26.20 4.43
N LYS A 44 -14.93 -25.82 3.39
CA LYS A 44 -14.96 -26.42 2.06
C LYS A 44 -13.77 -25.95 1.22
N TRP A 45 -12.58 -26.37 1.63
CA TRP A 45 -11.31 -25.93 1.03
C TRP A 45 -11.13 -26.32 -0.45
N PRO A 46 -11.56 -27.50 -0.93
CA PRO A 46 -11.49 -27.83 -2.36
C PRO A 46 -12.27 -26.82 -3.21
N GLU A 47 -13.50 -26.46 -2.81
CA GLU A 47 -14.34 -25.49 -3.50
C GLU A 47 -13.76 -24.07 -3.43
N CYS A 48 -13.21 -23.66 -2.28
CA CYS A 48 -12.46 -22.39 -2.17
C CYS A 48 -11.30 -22.33 -3.15
N ASN A 49 -10.55 -23.43 -3.28
CA ASN A 49 -9.39 -23.50 -4.15
C ASN A 49 -9.76 -23.40 -5.62
N ALA A 50 -10.68 -24.26 -6.07
CA ALA A 50 -11.13 -24.30 -7.45
C ALA A 50 -11.80 -22.98 -7.86
N LEU A 51 -12.62 -22.37 -6.99
CA LEU A 51 -13.23 -21.07 -7.25
C LEU A 51 -12.16 -19.96 -7.38
N SER A 52 -11.21 -19.88 -6.45
CA SER A 52 -10.13 -18.89 -6.51
C SER A 52 -9.32 -19.04 -7.80
N ARG A 53 -8.93 -20.26 -8.15
CA ARG A 53 -8.21 -20.58 -9.38
C ARG A 53 -8.99 -20.14 -10.61
N ARG A 54 -10.26 -20.51 -10.71
CA ARG A 54 -11.14 -20.14 -11.83
C ARG A 54 -11.25 -18.62 -11.99
N LEU A 55 -11.33 -17.88 -10.88
CA LEU A 55 -11.41 -16.43 -10.91
C LEU A 55 -10.07 -15.78 -11.29
N LEU A 56 -8.94 -16.34 -10.83
CA LEU A 56 -7.60 -15.90 -11.21
C LEU A 56 -7.26 -16.17 -12.70
N LEU A 57 -7.82 -17.24 -13.29
CA LEU A 57 -7.74 -17.48 -14.73
C LEU A 57 -8.50 -16.43 -15.55
N LYS A 58 -9.56 -15.82 -14.98
CA LYS A 58 -10.33 -14.74 -15.61
C LYS A 58 -9.69 -13.36 -15.37
N ASN A 59 -9.18 -13.12 -14.17
CA ASN A 59 -8.48 -11.89 -13.79
C ASN A 59 -7.27 -12.23 -12.94
N SER A 60 -6.09 -12.19 -13.55
CA SER A 60 -4.81 -12.57 -12.92
C SER A 60 -4.25 -11.52 -11.96
N ASP A 61 -4.92 -10.38 -11.76
CA ASP A 61 -4.48 -9.28 -10.87
C ASP A 61 -5.29 -9.19 -9.56
N ASP A 62 -6.25 -10.10 -9.34
CA ASP A 62 -7.11 -10.04 -8.16
C ASP A 62 -6.43 -10.63 -6.92
N TRP A 63 -5.83 -9.75 -6.11
CA TRP A 63 -5.09 -10.13 -4.91
C TRP A 63 -5.92 -10.93 -3.90
N GLN A 64 -7.22 -10.64 -3.76
CA GLN A 64 -8.06 -11.33 -2.78
C GLN A 64 -8.14 -12.84 -3.08
N PHE A 65 -8.16 -13.20 -4.37
CA PHE A 65 -8.24 -14.59 -4.80
C PHE A 65 -6.88 -15.27 -4.77
N TYR A 66 -5.75 -14.56 -4.91
CA TYR A 66 -4.44 -15.16 -4.62
C TYR A 66 -4.31 -15.56 -3.16
N ILE A 67 -4.70 -14.68 -2.24
CA ILE A 67 -4.68 -14.97 -0.80
C ILE A 67 -5.55 -16.19 -0.49
N MET A 68 -6.78 -16.24 -1.01
CA MET A 68 -7.68 -17.37 -0.80
C MET A 68 -7.20 -18.67 -1.47
N TYR A 69 -6.63 -18.56 -2.67
CA TYR A 69 -6.03 -19.69 -3.38
C TYR A 69 -4.90 -20.30 -2.54
N PHE A 70 -3.96 -19.48 -2.05
CA PHE A 70 -2.89 -19.98 -1.20
C PHE A 70 -3.39 -20.52 0.13
N ASP A 71 -4.31 -19.82 0.81
CA ASP A 71 -4.93 -20.30 2.06
C ASP A 71 -5.52 -21.70 1.86
N SER A 72 -6.29 -21.89 0.79
CA SER A 72 -6.96 -23.15 0.49
C SER A 72 -6.01 -24.26 0.06
N VAL A 73 -5.03 -24.01 -0.81
CA VAL A 73 -4.02 -25.03 -1.18
C VAL A 73 -3.32 -25.56 0.07
N PHE A 74 -2.88 -24.65 0.94
CA PHE A 74 -2.13 -25.03 2.12
C PHE A 74 -2.99 -25.79 3.14
N GLN A 75 -4.27 -25.43 3.29
CA GLN A 75 -5.22 -26.23 4.08
C GLN A 75 -5.45 -27.64 3.50
N LEU A 76 -5.43 -27.79 2.17
CA LEU A 76 -5.56 -29.10 1.51
C LEU A 76 -4.31 -29.96 1.73
N ILE A 77 -3.12 -29.35 1.65
CA ILE A 77 -1.84 -30.01 1.97
C ILE A 77 -1.84 -30.49 3.42
N ASP A 78 -2.19 -29.62 4.37
CA ASP A 78 -2.20 -29.95 5.81
C ASP A 78 -3.18 -31.09 6.13
N LYS A 79 -4.29 -31.16 5.40
CA LYS A 79 -5.29 -32.23 5.52
C LYS A 79 -4.96 -33.47 4.70
N SER A 80 -3.84 -33.50 3.97
CA SER A 80 -3.46 -34.57 3.04
C SER A 80 -4.61 -34.95 2.10
N TRP A 81 -5.33 -33.93 1.60
CA TRP A 81 -6.49 -34.14 0.74
C TRP A 81 -6.07 -34.76 -0.58
N THR A 82 -6.83 -35.75 -1.04
CA THR A 82 -6.68 -36.39 -2.35
C THR A 82 -7.97 -36.25 -3.15
N PRO A 83 -7.89 -36.14 -4.48
CA PRO A 83 -9.09 -36.10 -5.32
C PRO A 83 -9.89 -37.41 -5.21
N PRO A 84 -11.22 -37.37 -5.43
CA PRO A 84 -12.05 -38.57 -5.49
C PRO A 84 -11.65 -39.44 -6.71
N GLU A 85 -11.83 -40.75 -6.59
CA GLU A 85 -11.48 -41.72 -7.66
C GLU A 85 -12.36 -41.56 -8.92
N GLU A 86 -13.62 -41.19 -8.73
CA GLU A 86 -14.58 -40.91 -9.80
C GLU A 86 -15.28 -39.56 -9.59
N GLY A 87 -15.47 -38.80 -10.67
CA GLY A 87 -16.16 -37.50 -10.67
C GLY A 87 -15.23 -36.28 -10.67
N GLU A 88 -15.82 -35.10 -10.54
CA GLU A 88 -15.07 -33.83 -10.46
C GLU A 88 -14.40 -33.66 -9.09
N HIS A 89 -13.24 -32.99 -9.05
CA HIS A 89 -12.50 -32.75 -7.80
C HIS A 89 -13.32 -31.96 -6.77
N SER A 90 -14.15 -31.02 -7.24
CA SER A 90 -15.02 -30.18 -6.42
C SER A 90 -16.18 -29.66 -7.25
N LEU A 91 -17.18 -29.08 -6.58
CA LEU A 91 -18.31 -28.41 -7.21
C LEU A 91 -17.96 -27.14 -8.02
N GLU A 92 -16.70 -26.70 -7.99
CA GLU A 92 -16.19 -25.53 -8.72
C GLU A 92 -15.14 -25.93 -9.77
N GLY A 93 -14.91 -27.24 -9.95
CA GLY A 93 -13.98 -27.81 -10.92
C GLY A 93 -12.66 -28.27 -10.28
N GLU A 94 -11.58 -28.15 -11.07
CA GLU A 94 -10.25 -28.65 -10.74
C GLU A 94 -9.64 -27.97 -9.50
N VAL A 95 -9.16 -28.82 -8.59
CA VAL A 95 -8.54 -28.44 -7.31
C VAL A 95 -7.04 -28.71 -7.36
N HIS A 96 -6.25 -27.74 -6.91
CA HIS A 96 -4.83 -27.90 -6.63
C HIS A 96 -4.63 -28.18 -5.12
N TYR A 97 -3.85 -29.21 -4.81
CA TYR A 97 -3.68 -29.75 -3.46
C TYR A 97 -2.22 -30.06 -3.12
N SER A 98 -1.27 -29.70 -3.98
CA SER A 98 0.17 -29.84 -3.74
C SER A 98 0.93 -28.55 -3.99
N THR A 99 2.12 -28.45 -3.39
CA THR A 99 3.05 -27.33 -3.61
C THR A 99 3.45 -27.22 -5.08
N GLU A 100 3.69 -28.33 -5.76
CA GLU A 100 4.08 -28.37 -7.17
C GLU A 100 3.00 -27.76 -8.06
N GLN A 101 1.73 -28.08 -7.81
CA GLN A 101 0.61 -27.51 -8.55
C GLN A 101 0.48 -26.01 -8.30
N ALA A 102 0.69 -25.55 -7.07
CA ALA A 102 0.67 -24.13 -6.74
C ALA A 102 1.80 -23.36 -7.41
N VAL A 103 3.03 -23.88 -7.35
CA VAL A 103 4.20 -23.32 -8.04
C VAL A 103 3.94 -23.24 -9.54
N LYS A 104 3.50 -24.35 -10.16
CA LYS A 104 3.21 -24.39 -11.59
C LYS A 104 2.15 -23.36 -11.99
N PHE A 105 1.07 -23.26 -11.22
CA PHE A 105 0.01 -22.29 -11.50
C PHE A 105 0.52 -20.85 -11.50
N VAL A 106 1.33 -20.46 -10.51
CA VAL A 106 1.88 -19.10 -10.43
C VAL A 106 2.85 -18.82 -11.59
N GLU A 107 3.74 -19.75 -11.91
CA GLU A 107 4.67 -19.59 -13.04
C GLU A 107 3.93 -19.50 -14.39
N GLU A 108 2.86 -20.27 -14.57
CA GLU A 108 1.99 -20.17 -15.74
C GLU A 108 1.34 -18.79 -15.85
N ARG A 109 0.80 -18.24 -14.75
CA ARG A 109 0.21 -16.89 -14.75
C ARG A 109 1.25 -15.82 -15.09
N ILE A 110 2.47 -15.92 -14.58
CA ILE A 110 3.57 -15.00 -14.95
C ILE A 110 3.92 -15.15 -16.43
N THR A 111 4.00 -16.37 -16.95
CA THR A 111 4.35 -16.64 -18.35
C THR A 111 3.27 -16.13 -19.31
N GLU A 112 1.99 -16.27 -18.95
CA GLU A 112 0.88 -15.67 -19.69
C GLU A 112 0.94 -14.15 -19.65
N GLU A 113 1.19 -13.58 -18.47
CA GLU A 113 1.27 -12.13 -18.30
C GLU A 113 2.46 -11.51 -19.05
N ALA A 114 3.57 -12.25 -19.19
CA ALA A 114 4.72 -11.81 -19.97
C ALA A 114 4.40 -11.59 -21.45
N LYS A 115 3.32 -12.19 -21.97
CA LYS A 115 2.83 -11.99 -23.36
C LYS A 115 1.97 -10.73 -23.50
N SER A 116 1.50 -10.15 -22.39
CA SER A 116 0.68 -8.94 -22.38
C SER A 116 1.53 -7.71 -22.70
N SER A 117 0.97 -6.78 -23.48
CA SER A 117 1.57 -5.46 -23.73
C SER A 117 1.52 -4.55 -22.50
N ARG A 118 0.66 -4.87 -21.52
CA ARG A 118 0.51 -4.15 -20.27
C ARG A 118 0.59 -5.15 -19.11
N PRO A 119 1.79 -5.36 -18.57
CA PRO A 119 1.97 -6.38 -17.55
C PRO A 119 1.25 -6.02 -16.26
N LEU A 120 0.47 -6.96 -15.75
CA LEU A 120 -0.20 -6.93 -14.44
C LEU A 120 0.80 -7.25 -13.31
N ARG A 121 0.52 -6.76 -12.11
CA ARG A 121 1.44 -6.83 -10.95
C ARG A 121 1.23 -8.11 -10.14
N GLY A 122 -0.03 -8.51 -10.00
CA GLY A 122 -0.52 -9.62 -9.20
C GLY A 122 0.28 -10.92 -9.36
N PRO A 123 0.52 -11.42 -10.58
CA PRO A 123 1.27 -12.67 -10.76
C PRO A 123 2.70 -12.62 -10.17
N TYR A 124 3.39 -11.48 -10.31
CA TYR A 124 4.75 -11.32 -9.80
C TYR A 124 4.76 -11.22 -8.27
N LEU A 125 3.79 -10.51 -7.68
CA LEU A 125 3.64 -10.43 -6.22
C LEU A 125 3.17 -11.77 -5.62
N ALA A 126 2.35 -12.53 -6.35
CA ALA A 126 1.87 -13.85 -5.93
C ALA A 126 3.03 -14.85 -5.80
N LYS A 127 4.07 -14.73 -6.64
CA LYS A 127 5.29 -15.52 -6.53
C LYS A 127 6.06 -15.23 -5.24
N LEU A 128 6.24 -13.96 -4.88
CA LEU A 128 6.86 -13.57 -3.60
C LEU A 128 6.04 -14.05 -2.40
N GLU A 129 4.71 -13.92 -2.46
CA GLU A 129 3.81 -14.41 -1.42
C GLU A 129 3.88 -15.93 -1.24
N LEU A 130 3.94 -16.69 -2.34
CA LEU A 130 4.08 -18.14 -2.28
C LEU A 130 5.42 -18.53 -1.63
N ILE A 131 6.52 -17.87 -2.00
CA ILE A 131 7.82 -18.10 -1.33
C ILE A 131 7.71 -17.83 0.16
N ARG A 132 7.14 -16.68 0.55
CA ARG A 132 6.98 -16.31 1.97
C ARG A 132 6.23 -17.38 2.76
N ARG A 133 5.13 -17.90 2.21
CA ARG A 133 4.33 -18.95 2.86
C ARG A 133 5.07 -20.28 2.95
N LEU A 134 5.86 -20.64 1.93
CA LEU A 134 6.68 -21.85 1.96
C LEU A 134 7.81 -21.75 2.98
N GLN A 135 8.44 -20.58 3.12
CA GLN A 135 9.45 -20.31 4.14
C GLN A 135 8.88 -20.47 5.56
N HIS A 136 7.71 -19.91 5.83
CA HIS A 136 7.05 -20.07 7.13
C HIS A 136 6.63 -21.51 7.47
N ARG A 137 6.62 -22.40 6.48
CA ARG A 137 6.26 -23.82 6.63
C ARG A 137 7.47 -24.75 6.66
N ASP A 138 8.69 -24.20 6.65
CA ASP A 138 9.94 -24.95 6.52
C ASP A 138 9.95 -25.91 5.31
N CYS A 139 9.23 -25.54 4.25
CA CYS A 139 9.18 -26.32 3.02
C CYS A 139 10.42 -26.06 2.17
N ASN A 140 11.17 -27.13 1.89
CA ASN A 140 12.38 -27.02 1.06
C ASN A 140 12.07 -26.55 -0.37
N ASP A 141 10.86 -26.70 -0.89
CA ASP A 141 10.51 -26.39 -2.29
C ASP A 141 10.63 -24.91 -2.71
N GLN A 142 10.91 -24.00 -1.78
CA GLN A 142 11.16 -22.58 -2.09
C GLN A 142 12.25 -22.37 -3.16
N TYR A 143 13.26 -23.26 -3.24
CA TYR A 143 14.33 -23.14 -4.24
C TYR A 143 13.80 -23.21 -5.68
N LYS A 144 12.62 -23.81 -5.89
CA LYS A 144 11.99 -23.94 -7.21
C LYS A 144 11.46 -22.60 -7.74
N LEU A 145 11.15 -21.65 -6.86
CA LEU A 145 10.61 -20.34 -7.22
C LEU A 145 11.70 -19.27 -7.43
N GLY A 146 12.94 -19.54 -7.03
CA GLY A 146 14.07 -18.63 -7.18
C GLY A 146 14.31 -17.74 -5.95
N ASP A 147 15.32 -16.88 -6.06
CA ASP A 147 15.80 -16.02 -4.97
C ASP A 147 14.91 -14.76 -4.81
N PRO A 148 14.36 -14.47 -3.61
CA PRO A 148 13.54 -13.27 -3.38
C PRO A 148 14.23 -11.96 -3.73
N GLU A 149 15.55 -11.83 -3.46
CA GLU A 149 16.33 -10.64 -3.83
C GLU A 149 16.24 -10.37 -5.34
N GLU A 150 16.50 -11.40 -6.14
CA GLU A 150 16.44 -11.31 -7.60
C GLU A 150 15.01 -11.08 -8.11
N LEU A 151 14.00 -11.71 -7.51
CA LEU A 151 12.60 -11.49 -7.90
C LEU A 151 12.13 -10.05 -7.63
N MET A 152 12.49 -9.48 -6.48
CA MET A 152 12.21 -8.07 -6.19
C MET A 152 12.98 -7.13 -7.12
N PHE A 153 14.22 -7.47 -7.47
CA PHE A 153 14.99 -6.71 -8.45
C PHE A 153 14.34 -6.72 -9.84
N GLN A 154 13.88 -7.87 -10.32
CA GLN A 154 13.16 -7.96 -11.60
C GLN A 154 11.81 -7.24 -11.55
N TYR A 155 11.09 -7.32 -10.41
CA TYR A 155 9.87 -6.54 -10.19
C TYR A 155 10.15 -5.04 -10.30
N PHE A 156 11.20 -4.56 -9.64
CA PHE A 156 11.64 -3.16 -9.72
C PHE A 156 11.99 -2.74 -11.15
N LYS A 157 12.69 -3.58 -11.93
CA LYS A 157 12.99 -3.25 -13.33
C LYS A 157 11.72 -3.07 -14.17
N LYS A 158 10.65 -3.79 -13.84
CA LYS A 158 9.39 -3.78 -14.59
C LYS A 158 8.42 -2.68 -14.15
N PHE A 159 8.37 -2.38 -12.86
CA PHE A 159 7.38 -1.49 -12.25
C PHE A 159 7.98 -0.32 -11.47
N GLY A 160 9.30 -0.17 -11.44
CA GLY A 160 10.02 0.85 -10.64
C GLY A 160 9.70 2.29 -11.04
N ASP A 161 9.21 2.53 -12.25
CA ASP A 161 8.74 3.86 -12.66
C ASP A 161 7.34 4.19 -12.13
N LYS A 162 6.66 3.24 -11.46
CA LYS A 162 5.32 3.42 -10.90
C LYS A 162 5.40 3.80 -9.42
N PRO A 163 4.61 4.79 -8.96
CA PRO A 163 4.59 5.18 -7.55
C PRO A 163 4.24 4.05 -6.56
N CYS A 164 3.51 3.02 -6.99
CA CYS A 164 3.15 1.87 -6.17
C CYS A 164 4.28 0.86 -5.95
N CYS A 165 5.40 0.95 -6.69
CA CYS A 165 6.49 -0.03 -6.59
C CYS A 165 7.00 -0.18 -5.15
N PHE A 166 7.17 0.94 -4.44
CA PHE A 166 7.57 0.92 -3.03
C PHE A 166 6.55 0.19 -2.15
N THR A 167 5.26 0.49 -2.27
CA THR A 167 4.22 -0.14 -1.43
C THR A 167 4.07 -1.62 -1.71
N ASP A 168 4.29 -2.03 -2.96
CA ASP A 168 4.22 -3.43 -3.39
C ASP A 168 5.43 -4.24 -2.86
N ILE A 169 6.66 -3.69 -2.91
CA ILE A 169 7.87 -4.36 -2.39
C ILE A 169 7.91 -4.33 -0.86
N LYS A 170 7.44 -3.24 -0.23
CA LYS A 170 7.51 -3.01 1.22
C LYS A 170 7.02 -4.20 2.04
N VAL A 171 5.97 -4.89 1.59
CA VAL A 171 5.35 -5.99 2.36
C VAL A 171 6.12 -7.31 2.28
N PHE A 172 7.17 -7.38 1.46
CA PHE A 172 8.00 -8.58 1.25
C PHE A 172 9.46 -8.39 1.68
N VAL A 173 9.84 -7.22 2.21
CA VAL A 173 11.24 -6.94 2.60
C VAL A 173 11.74 -7.84 3.73
N ASP A 174 10.84 -8.51 4.45
CA ASP A 174 11.14 -9.58 5.41
C ASP A 174 11.81 -10.80 4.77
N LEU A 175 11.62 -11.01 3.46
CA LEU A 175 12.32 -12.05 2.69
C LEU A 175 13.78 -11.70 2.38
N LEU A 176 14.22 -10.47 2.63
CA LEU A 176 15.61 -10.06 2.44
C LEU A 176 16.39 -10.22 3.75
N PRO A 177 17.47 -11.02 3.76
CA PRO A 177 18.41 -11.05 4.88
C PRO A 177 19.00 -9.65 5.13
N SER A 178 19.14 -9.28 6.41
CA SER A 178 19.70 -7.98 6.81
C SER A 178 21.11 -7.73 6.23
N THR A 179 21.90 -8.79 6.04
CA THR A 179 23.24 -8.73 5.45
C THR A 179 23.25 -8.36 3.97
N GLN A 180 22.12 -8.53 3.27
CA GLN A 180 22.00 -8.29 1.83
C GLN A 180 21.41 -6.91 1.49
N CYS A 181 20.78 -6.21 2.43
CA CYS A 181 20.08 -4.95 2.19
C CYS A 181 20.95 -3.90 1.45
N THR A 182 22.20 -3.70 1.86
CA THR A 182 23.11 -2.75 1.19
C THR A 182 23.47 -3.18 -0.23
N LYS A 183 23.67 -4.49 -0.46
CA LYS A 183 23.96 -5.05 -1.79
C LYS A 183 22.76 -4.87 -2.71
N PHE A 184 21.57 -5.19 -2.22
CA PHE A 184 20.31 -5.04 -2.95
C PHE A 184 20.06 -3.60 -3.40
N ILE A 185 20.22 -2.61 -2.50
CA ILE A 185 20.09 -1.19 -2.86
C ILE A 185 21.10 -0.78 -3.94
N ARG A 186 22.36 -1.23 -3.87
CA ARG A 186 23.36 -0.95 -4.91
C ARG A 186 22.98 -1.55 -6.25
N GLN A 187 22.44 -2.78 -6.25
CA GLN A 187 21.95 -3.43 -7.46
C GLN A 187 20.79 -2.66 -8.10
N LEU A 188 19.85 -2.16 -7.29
CA LEU A 188 18.74 -1.33 -7.79
C LEU A 188 19.24 0.00 -8.36
N LEU A 189 20.17 0.68 -7.70
CA LEU A 189 20.75 1.94 -8.20
C LEU A 189 21.45 1.76 -9.55
N ALA A 190 22.12 0.63 -9.77
CA ALA A 190 22.92 0.37 -10.97
C ALA A 190 22.11 0.31 -12.27
N VAL A 191 20.79 0.05 -12.21
CA VAL A 191 19.94 -0.04 -13.41
C VAL A 191 19.19 1.26 -13.72
N ILE A 192 19.30 2.27 -12.87
CA ILE A 192 18.58 3.54 -13.05
C ILE A 192 19.36 4.41 -14.03
N PRO A 193 18.73 4.93 -15.10
CA PRO A 193 19.38 5.82 -16.04
C PRO A 193 19.55 7.22 -15.43
N LEU A 194 20.61 7.39 -14.65
CA LEU A 194 21.07 8.67 -14.11
C LEU A 194 22.11 9.30 -15.04
N SER A 195 22.21 10.63 -15.01
CA SER A 195 23.26 11.35 -15.73
C SER A 195 24.64 10.89 -15.26
N ALA A 196 25.61 10.89 -16.19
CA ALA A 196 26.99 10.54 -15.86
C ALA A 196 27.50 11.45 -14.73
N PRO A 197 28.04 10.90 -13.63
CA PRO A 197 28.63 11.70 -12.58
C PRO A 197 29.83 12.43 -13.19
N THR A 198 29.71 13.75 -13.32
CA THR A 198 30.85 14.62 -13.61
C THR A 198 31.51 14.96 -12.28
N GLU A 199 32.83 15.16 -12.29
CA GLU A 199 33.59 15.43 -11.06
C GLU A 199 32.98 16.60 -10.28
N GLY A 200 32.54 16.32 -9.04
CA GLY A 200 31.87 17.30 -8.17
C GLY A 200 30.38 17.55 -8.45
N LYS A 201 29.72 16.85 -9.39
CA LYS A 201 28.28 17.00 -9.68
C LYS A 201 27.48 15.73 -9.40
N LEU A 202 26.33 15.92 -8.75
CA LEU A 202 25.39 14.87 -8.41
C LEU A 202 24.79 14.23 -9.67
N ALA A 203 24.67 12.90 -9.69
CA ALA A 203 23.95 12.17 -10.73
C ALA A 203 22.44 12.40 -10.59
N LEU A 204 21.81 12.89 -11.66
CA LEU A 204 20.41 13.34 -11.68
C LEU A 204 19.60 12.51 -12.69
N PRO A 205 18.30 12.28 -12.43
CA PRO A 205 17.44 11.58 -13.38
C PRO A 205 17.22 12.40 -14.66
N ALA A 206 17.21 11.72 -15.81
CA ALA A 206 16.99 12.35 -17.11
C ALA A 206 15.50 12.60 -17.44
N ASP A 207 14.61 11.78 -16.89
CA ASP A 207 13.17 11.87 -17.11
C ASP A 207 12.37 11.48 -15.84
N ILE A 208 11.04 11.58 -15.93
CA ILE A 208 10.12 11.26 -14.83
C ILE A 208 10.24 9.78 -14.41
N LYS A 209 10.49 8.86 -15.35
CA LYS A 209 10.58 7.43 -15.05
C LYS A 209 11.81 7.12 -14.20
N ALA A 210 12.97 7.63 -14.62
CA ALA A 210 14.23 7.54 -13.88
C ALA A 210 14.10 8.21 -12.50
N LEU A 211 13.37 9.33 -12.43
CA LEU A 211 13.09 10.02 -11.18
C LEU A 211 12.28 9.14 -10.21
N GLN A 212 11.20 8.52 -10.67
CA GLN A 212 10.35 7.64 -9.85
C GLN A 212 11.10 6.37 -9.42
N GLN A 213 11.89 5.78 -10.31
CA GLN A 213 12.76 4.65 -9.99
C GLN A 213 13.75 5.00 -8.87
N HIS A 214 14.45 6.12 -8.99
CA HIS A 214 15.40 6.56 -7.96
C HIS A 214 14.68 6.88 -6.65
N LEU A 215 13.53 7.54 -6.71
CA LEU A 215 12.72 7.83 -5.53
C LEU A 215 12.31 6.56 -4.79
N CYS A 216 11.86 5.53 -5.51
CA CYS A 216 11.54 4.22 -4.95
C CYS A 216 12.76 3.60 -4.24
N VAL A 217 13.95 3.67 -4.83
CA VAL A 217 15.18 3.19 -4.18
C VAL A 217 15.53 3.97 -2.92
N VAL A 218 15.34 5.29 -2.90
CA VAL A 218 15.54 6.11 -1.69
C VAL A 218 14.53 5.70 -0.59
N GLN A 219 13.27 5.46 -0.95
CA GLN A 219 12.25 4.97 0.00
C GLN A 219 12.60 3.58 0.55
N LEU A 220 13.08 2.65 -0.29
CA LEU A 220 13.56 1.34 0.14
C LEU A 220 14.80 1.45 1.04
N THR A 221 15.74 2.34 0.70
CA THR A 221 16.93 2.63 1.52
C THR A 221 16.53 3.10 2.92
N ARG A 222 15.50 3.96 3.00
CA ARG A 222 14.93 4.41 4.27
C ARG A 222 14.28 3.26 5.04
N LEU A 223 13.44 2.46 4.37
CA LEU A 223 12.71 1.33 4.95
C LEU A 223 13.64 0.27 5.52
N LEU A 224 14.73 -0.06 4.82
CA LEU A 224 15.74 -1.03 5.23
C LEU A 224 16.67 -0.51 6.34
N GLY A 225 16.36 0.65 6.93
CA GLY A 225 17.09 1.19 8.09
C GLY A 225 18.42 1.84 7.76
N LEU A 226 18.86 1.87 6.49
CA LEU A 226 20.21 2.32 6.12
C LEU A 226 20.46 3.81 6.41
N TYR A 227 19.41 4.64 6.39
CA TYR A 227 19.53 6.03 6.81
C TYR A 227 19.56 6.24 8.33
N HIS A 228 19.12 5.27 9.14
CA HIS A 228 19.20 5.37 10.59
C HIS A 228 20.60 5.02 11.11
N THR A 229 21.37 4.22 10.35
CA THR A 229 22.71 3.76 10.74
C THR A 229 23.84 4.75 10.43
N ILE A 230 23.58 5.77 9.61
CA ILE A 230 24.58 6.77 9.20
C ILE A 230 24.67 7.92 10.21
N ASP A 231 25.85 8.55 10.25
CA ASP A 231 26.11 9.66 11.18
C ASP A 231 25.39 10.96 10.77
N LYS A 232 25.38 11.95 11.67
CA LYS A 232 24.76 13.27 11.45
C LYS A 232 25.25 13.96 10.17
N LYS A 233 26.55 13.94 9.90
CA LYS A 233 27.14 14.61 8.73
C LYS A 233 26.68 13.94 7.45
N GLN A 234 26.64 12.61 7.44
CA GLN A 234 26.11 11.81 6.34
C GLN A 234 24.61 12.06 6.15
N LYS A 235 23.80 12.10 7.22
CA LYS A 235 22.37 12.45 7.13
C LYS A 235 22.17 13.82 6.48
N LEU A 236 22.94 14.84 6.88
CA LEU A 236 22.89 16.18 6.28
C LEU A 236 23.29 16.19 4.80
N ASN A 237 24.31 15.42 4.41
CA ASN A 237 24.67 15.26 3.00
C ASN A 237 23.53 14.63 2.19
N VAL A 238 22.86 13.61 2.75
CA VAL A 238 21.69 13.00 2.11
C VAL A 238 20.55 14.01 1.98
N VAL A 239 20.27 14.81 3.01
CA VAL A 239 19.28 15.90 2.94
C VAL A 239 19.59 16.87 1.79
N GLN A 240 20.84 17.32 1.69
CA GLN A 240 21.27 18.21 0.59
C GLN A 240 21.09 17.56 -0.78
N GLU A 241 21.50 16.30 -0.92
CA GLU A 241 21.35 15.52 -2.14
C GLU A 241 19.88 15.32 -2.55
N LEU A 242 19.00 15.02 -1.59
CA LEU A 242 17.56 14.89 -1.84
C LEU A 242 16.95 16.22 -2.26
N MET A 243 17.37 17.33 -1.64
CA MET A 243 16.88 18.66 -2.01
C MET A 243 17.38 19.12 -3.38
N LEU A 244 18.61 18.76 -3.78
CA LEU A 244 19.09 18.99 -5.15
C LEU A 244 18.25 18.21 -6.17
N ARG A 245 17.92 16.95 -5.87
CA ARG A 245 17.04 16.12 -6.72
C ARG A 245 15.60 16.62 -6.74
N TYR A 246 15.09 17.12 -5.62
CA TYR A 246 13.79 17.77 -5.54
C TYR A 246 13.71 18.95 -6.51
N GLN A 247 14.67 19.88 -6.42
CA GLN A 247 14.73 21.06 -7.26
C GLN A 247 14.85 20.71 -8.75
N HIS A 248 15.75 19.78 -9.10
CA HIS A 248 15.86 19.29 -10.47
C HIS A 248 14.54 18.67 -10.96
N GLY A 249 13.86 17.90 -10.10
CA GLY A 249 12.60 17.25 -10.45
C GLY A 249 11.43 18.21 -10.70
N LEU A 250 11.46 19.44 -10.15
CA LEU A 250 10.47 20.47 -10.45
C LEU A 250 10.48 20.90 -11.92
N GLU A 251 11.61 20.72 -12.61
CA GLU A 251 11.72 21.01 -14.05
C GLU A 251 10.78 20.13 -14.88
N PHE A 252 10.52 18.90 -14.44
CA PHE A 252 9.60 17.98 -15.12
C PHE A 252 8.13 18.28 -14.85
N GLY A 253 7.80 18.98 -13.76
CA GLY A 253 6.44 19.26 -13.32
C GLY A 253 5.98 20.71 -13.54
N LYS A 254 6.68 21.49 -14.38
CA LYS A 254 6.32 22.88 -14.70
C LYS A 254 4.91 23.03 -15.30
N SER A 255 4.44 22.01 -16.01
CA SER A 255 3.13 21.98 -16.63
C SER A 255 2.04 21.37 -15.74
N CYS A 256 2.38 20.90 -14.54
CA CYS A 256 1.41 20.31 -13.62
C CYS A 256 0.39 21.36 -13.20
N LEU A 257 -0.88 20.95 -13.11
CA LEU A 257 -1.92 21.78 -12.52
C LEU A 257 -1.64 21.98 -11.03
N LYS A 258 -2.14 23.07 -10.43
CA LYS A 258 -2.01 23.30 -8.98
C LYS A 258 -2.64 22.19 -8.13
N THR A 259 -3.58 21.43 -8.71
CA THR A 259 -4.25 20.29 -8.09
C THR A 259 -3.45 18.99 -8.19
N GLU A 260 -2.42 18.95 -9.04
CA GLU A 260 -1.54 17.81 -9.22
C GLU A 260 -0.30 17.96 -8.33
N LEU A 261 0.19 16.83 -7.83
CA LEU A 261 1.44 16.80 -7.06
C LEU A 261 2.63 16.89 -8.00
N GLN A 262 3.71 17.50 -7.54
CA GLN A 262 4.97 17.48 -8.26
C GLN A 262 5.56 16.07 -8.20
N PHE A 263 6.18 15.62 -9.30
CA PHE A 263 6.78 14.28 -9.39
C PHE A 263 7.87 14.04 -8.33
N SER A 264 8.50 15.11 -7.85
CA SER A 264 9.63 15.09 -6.93
C SER A 264 9.28 15.39 -5.47
N ASP A 265 8.00 15.63 -5.12
CA ASP A 265 7.58 16.05 -3.77
C ASP A 265 8.09 15.11 -2.67
N TYR A 266 8.15 13.81 -2.93
CA TYR A 266 8.61 12.84 -1.95
C TYR A 266 10.11 12.89 -1.67
N TYR A 267 10.94 13.51 -2.53
CA TYR A 267 12.31 13.85 -2.14
C TYR A 267 12.34 14.86 -0.99
N CYS A 268 11.48 15.88 -1.05
CA CYS A 268 11.34 16.86 0.03
C CYS A 268 10.84 16.17 1.31
N LEU A 269 9.80 15.32 1.22
CA LEU A 269 9.33 14.57 2.40
C LEU A 269 10.43 13.70 3.02
N LEU A 270 11.21 12.97 2.21
CA LEU A 270 12.29 12.12 2.72
C LEU A 270 13.41 12.95 3.36
N ALA A 271 13.75 14.10 2.78
CA ALA A 271 14.70 15.04 3.37
C ALA A 271 14.21 15.56 4.73
N VAL A 272 12.93 15.96 4.81
CA VAL A 272 12.31 16.42 6.05
C VAL A 272 12.26 15.31 7.09
N HIS A 273 11.95 14.06 6.73
CA HIS A 273 11.97 12.95 7.67
C HIS A 273 13.37 12.71 8.27
N LEU A 274 14.44 12.86 7.50
CA LEU A 274 15.81 12.78 8.04
C LEU A 274 16.13 13.92 9.01
N LEU A 275 15.66 15.14 8.72
CA LEU A 275 15.79 16.28 9.64
C LEU A 275 14.97 16.09 10.91
N LEU A 276 13.77 15.51 10.80
CA LEU A 276 12.94 15.17 11.95
C LEU A 276 13.59 14.11 12.83
N ASP A 277 14.26 13.09 12.28
CA ASP A 277 15.04 12.16 13.12
C ASP A 277 16.13 12.91 13.89
N MET A 278 16.86 13.82 13.22
CA MET A 278 17.92 14.58 13.87
C MET A 278 17.37 15.46 15.00
N TRP A 279 16.21 16.08 14.79
CA TRP A 279 15.56 16.88 15.83
C TRP A 279 15.04 16.01 16.99
N LEU A 280 14.26 14.98 16.69
CA LEU A 280 13.53 14.20 17.70
C LEU A 280 14.40 13.17 18.42
N GLU A 281 15.40 12.60 17.75
CA GLU A 281 16.29 11.59 18.34
C GLU A 281 17.55 12.21 18.93
N ALA A 282 18.12 13.23 18.27
CA ALA A 282 19.40 13.82 18.66
C ALA A 282 19.28 15.23 19.27
N GLY A 283 18.07 15.81 19.35
CA GLY A 283 17.85 17.14 19.95
C GLY A 283 18.40 18.29 19.09
N GLU A 284 18.59 18.08 17.78
CA GLU A 284 19.17 19.08 16.88
C GLU A 284 18.13 20.14 16.49
N GLU A 285 17.92 21.15 17.33
CA GLU A 285 16.88 22.17 17.14
C GLU A 285 16.95 22.88 15.79
N ILE A 286 18.13 23.08 15.20
CA ILE A 286 18.26 23.71 13.87
C ILE A 286 17.51 22.90 12.79
N ALA A 287 17.40 21.59 12.95
CA ALA A 287 16.77 20.71 11.96
C ALA A 287 15.25 20.94 11.86
N VAL A 288 14.58 21.42 12.92
CA VAL A 288 13.14 21.74 12.86
C VAL A 288 12.87 22.98 11.99
N TRP A 289 13.72 24.01 12.11
CA TRP A 289 13.61 25.23 11.30
C TRP A 289 13.91 24.95 9.82
N GLN A 290 14.87 24.08 9.56
CA GLN A 290 15.13 23.58 8.20
C GLN A 290 13.91 22.80 7.68
N SER A 291 13.34 21.91 8.47
CA SER A 291 12.14 21.14 8.10
C SER A 291 10.98 22.05 7.72
N LEU A 292 10.67 23.07 8.54
CA LEU A 292 9.64 24.07 8.22
C LEU A 292 9.94 24.79 6.91
N THR A 293 11.18 25.27 6.71
CA THR A 293 11.57 25.99 5.49
C THR A 293 11.39 25.12 4.24
N LEU A 294 11.77 23.84 4.32
CA LEU A 294 11.63 22.90 3.20
C LEU A 294 10.17 22.59 2.89
N LEU A 295 9.35 22.38 3.92
CA LEU A 295 7.92 22.09 3.75
C LEU A 295 7.12 23.29 3.26
N GLU A 296 7.34 24.48 3.82
CA GLU A 296 6.70 25.72 3.35
C GLU A 296 7.11 26.01 1.90
N GLY A 297 8.41 25.94 1.60
CA GLY A 297 8.91 26.05 0.24
C GLY A 297 8.31 25.01 -0.71
N GLY A 298 8.18 23.76 -0.25
CA GLY A 298 7.51 22.68 -0.98
C GLY A 298 6.05 22.98 -1.28
N LEU A 299 5.32 23.46 -0.29
CA LEU A 299 3.90 23.78 -0.40
C LEU A 299 3.63 24.92 -1.38
N THR A 300 4.55 25.89 -1.51
CA THR A 300 4.43 26.93 -2.56
C THR A 300 4.50 26.36 -3.99
N ARG A 301 5.18 25.22 -4.17
CA ARG A 301 5.34 24.55 -5.48
C ARG A 301 4.28 23.46 -5.71
N SER A 302 3.76 22.87 -4.64
CA SER A 302 2.75 21.80 -4.65
C SER A 302 1.66 22.08 -3.60
N PRO A 303 0.77 23.08 -3.85
CA PRO A 303 -0.17 23.58 -2.83
C PRO A 303 -1.26 22.57 -2.44
N SER A 304 -1.50 21.55 -3.26
CA SER A 304 -2.45 20.47 -2.97
C SER A 304 -1.82 19.28 -2.24
N ASN A 305 -0.54 19.34 -1.89
CA ASN A 305 0.13 18.26 -1.19
C ASN A 305 -0.32 18.14 0.28
N ALA A 306 -1.23 17.19 0.54
CA ALA A 306 -1.76 16.94 1.87
C ALA A 306 -0.67 16.48 2.86
N GLN A 307 0.36 15.76 2.41
CA GLN A 307 1.42 15.28 3.29
C GLN A 307 2.27 16.44 3.83
N PHE A 308 2.59 17.43 2.98
CA PHE A 308 3.26 18.65 3.45
C PHE A 308 2.42 19.40 4.49
N LYS A 309 1.13 19.61 4.21
CA LYS A 309 0.21 20.27 5.15
C LYS A 309 0.11 19.54 6.48
N LEU A 310 -0.10 18.22 6.46
CA LEU A 310 -0.20 17.41 7.67
C LEU A 310 1.10 17.42 8.48
N LEU A 311 2.26 17.40 7.82
CA LEU A 311 3.54 17.44 8.51
C LEU A 311 3.85 18.83 9.09
N LEU A 312 3.53 19.91 8.36
CA LEU A 312 3.58 21.28 8.87
C LEU A 312 2.69 21.46 10.11
N ILE A 313 1.43 20.98 10.04
CA ILE A 313 0.50 21.02 11.18
C ILE A 313 1.13 20.38 12.41
N ARG A 314 1.73 19.19 12.26
CA ARG A 314 2.38 18.49 13.37
C ARG A 314 3.57 19.27 13.92
N ILE A 315 4.47 19.76 13.05
CA ILE A 315 5.66 20.49 13.49
C ILE A 315 5.27 21.80 14.18
N TYR A 316 4.35 22.57 13.62
CA TYR A 316 3.85 23.80 14.23
C TYR A 316 3.21 23.56 15.60
N CYS A 317 2.37 22.53 15.74
CA CYS A 317 1.81 22.13 17.04
C CYS A 317 2.90 21.78 18.06
N MET A 318 3.94 21.03 17.64
CA MET A 318 5.05 20.66 18.52
C MET A 318 5.91 21.86 18.94
N LEU A 319 6.01 22.89 18.11
CA LEU A 319 6.67 24.16 18.43
C LEU A 319 5.78 25.14 19.20
N GLY A 320 4.51 24.78 19.46
CA GLY A 320 3.55 25.63 20.15
C GLY A 320 2.93 26.75 19.31
N ALA A 321 3.15 26.75 17.99
CA ALA A 321 2.54 27.70 17.06
C ALA A 321 1.26 27.11 16.47
N PHE A 322 0.10 27.67 16.79
CA PHE A 322 -1.19 27.07 16.36
C PHE A 322 -1.97 27.90 15.34
N GLU A 323 -1.69 29.20 15.19
CA GLU A 323 -2.35 30.03 14.18
C GLU A 323 -2.15 29.49 12.74
N PRO A 324 -0.93 29.12 12.29
CA PRO A 324 -0.72 28.53 10.96
C PRO A 324 -1.42 27.18 10.77
N VAL A 325 -1.63 26.44 11.87
CA VAL A 325 -2.29 25.13 11.86
C VAL A 325 -3.74 25.24 11.39
N VAL A 326 -4.44 26.29 11.82
CA VAL A 326 -5.84 26.52 11.44
C VAL A 326 -5.95 26.80 9.94
N GLU A 327 -5.05 27.60 9.38
CA GLU A 327 -5.02 27.90 7.94
C GLU A 327 -4.69 26.65 7.12
N LEU A 328 -3.66 25.91 7.52
CA LEU A 328 -3.24 24.67 6.85
C LEU A 328 -4.36 23.62 6.88
N TYR A 329 -5.01 23.42 8.03
CA TYR A 329 -6.11 22.47 8.15
C TYR A 329 -7.32 22.90 7.32
N SER A 330 -7.65 24.19 7.32
CA SER A 330 -8.72 24.72 6.46
C SER A 330 -8.41 24.48 4.98
N SER A 331 -7.15 24.61 4.57
CA SER A 331 -6.71 24.35 3.19
C SER A 331 -6.69 22.87 2.80
N LEU A 332 -6.80 21.93 3.76
CA LEU A 332 -7.03 20.51 3.46
C LEU A 332 -8.48 20.25 3.02
N ASP A 333 -9.39 21.20 3.25
CA ASP A 333 -10.82 21.10 2.96
C ASP A 333 -11.43 19.82 3.58
N ALA A 334 -11.09 19.57 4.86
CA ALA A 334 -11.52 18.39 5.60
C ALA A 334 -13.05 18.40 5.80
N LYS A 335 -13.74 17.38 5.31
CA LYS A 335 -15.20 17.24 5.33
C LYS A 335 -15.69 15.94 5.97
N HIS A 336 -16.87 16.00 6.58
CA HIS A 336 -17.61 14.84 7.09
C HIS A 336 -16.73 13.91 7.93
N ILE A 337 -16.53 12.66 7.47
CA ILE A 337 -15.71 11.64 8.15
C ILE A 337 -14.26 12.07 8.41
N GLN A 338 -13.76 13.09 7.72
CA GLN A 338 -12.44 13.66 7.99
C GLN A 338 -12.38 14.39 9.33
N HIS A 339 -13.50 14.94 9.84
CA HIS A 339 -13.54 15.51 11.18
C HIS A 339 -13.30 14.46 12.28
N ASP A 340 -13.67 13.20 12.02
CA ASP A 340 -13.38 12.08 12.93
C ASP A 340 -11.96 11.54 12.74
N THR A 341 -11.54 11.34 11.49
CA THR A 341 -10.28 10.64 11.17
C THR A 341 -9.03 11.53 11.25
N ILE A 342 -9.13 12.84 11.00
CA ILE A 342 -7.99 13.78 11.06
C ILE A 342 -8.27 15.02 11.91
N GLY A 343 -9.52 15.26 12.32
CA GLY A 343 -9.88 16.44 13.13
C GLY A 343 -9.23 16.45 14.52
N TYR A 344 -8.76 15.31 15.01
CA TYR A 344 -7.99 15.21 16.25
C TYR A 344 -6.70 16.05 16.22
N LEU A 345 -6.16 16.36 15.02
CA LEU A 345 -4.99 17.23 14.85
C LEU A 345 -5.27 18.66 15.33
N LEU A 346 -6.53 19.11 15.31
CA LEU A 346 -6.93 20.40 15.88
C LEU A 346 -7.32 20.25 17.35
N THR A 347 -8.26 19.35 17.66
CA THR A 347 -8.87 19.26 19.00
C THR A 347 -7.87 18.85 20.07
N ARG A 348 -6.80 18.13 19.73
CA ARG A 348 -5.73 17.77 20.66
C ARG A 348 -4.88 18.96 21.11
N TYR A 349 -4.68 19.95 20.24
CA TYR A 349 -3.67 21.00 20.45
C TYR A 349 -4.26 22.39 20.69
N ALA A 350 -5.42 22.70 20.09
CA ALA A 350 -5.99 24.06 20.09
C ALA A 350 -6.16 24.64 21.50
N GLU A 351 -6.81 23.91 22.40
CA GLU A 351 -7.05 24.36 23.78
C GLU A 351 -5.75 24.36 24.60
N SER A 352 -4.92 23.31 24.47
CA SER A 352 -3.65 23.21 25.19
C SER A 352 -2.64 24.31 24.85
N LEU A 353 -2.75 24.90 23.66
CA LEU A 353 -1.91 26.02 23.18
C LEU A 353 -2.62 27.38 23.35
N GLY A 354 -3.70 27.44 24.12
CA GLY A 354 -4.42 28.68 24.46
C GLY A 354 -5.30 29.26 23.35
N GLN A 355 -5.53 28.53 22.26
CA GLN A 355 -6.33 29.00 21.12
C GLN A 355 -7.81 28.63 21.27
N TYR A 356 -8.48 29.23 22.26
CA TYR A 356 -9.86 28.88 22.62
C TYR A 356 -10.88 29.09 21.49
N ALA A 357 -10.70 30.11 20.65
CA ALA A 357 -11.59 30.33 19.51
C ALA A 357 -11.49 29.18 18.50
N ALA A 358 -10.26 28.79 18.13
CA ALA A 358 -10.03 27.68 17.23
C ALA A 358 -10.46 26.34 17.85
N ALA A 359 -10.26 26.15 19.16
CA ALA A 359 -10.71 24.97 19.90
C ALA A 359 -12.24 24.83 19.85
N SER A 360 -12.96 25.90 20.18
CA SER A 360 -14.42 25.96 20.13
C SER A 360 -14.93 25.67 18.72
N GLN A 361 -14.35 26.30 17.69
CA GLN A 361 -14.73 26.06 16.31
C GLN A 361 -14.50 24.60 15.88
N SER A 362 -13.34 24.03 16.21
CA SER A 362 -12.99 22.65 15.88
C SER A 362 -13.93 21.65 16.54
N CYS A 363 -14.25 21.86 17.82
CA CYS A 363 -15.21 21.03 18.54
C CYS A 363 -16.62 21.15 17.94
N ASN A 364 -17.05 22.35 17.57
CA ASN A 364 -18.35 22.58 16.93
C ASN A 364 -18.44 21.87 15.56
N PHE A 365 -17.38 21.86 14.76
CA PHE A 365 -17.36 21.11 13.50
C PHE A 365 -17.49 19.61 13.72
N ALA A 366 -16.74 19.05 14.68
CA ALA A 366 -16.83 17.65 15.05
C ALA A 366 -18.24 17.29 15.56
N LEU A 367 -18.79 18.06 16.50
CA LEU A 367 -20.13 17.83 17.06
C LEU A 367 -21.23 17.89 15.99
N ARG A 368 -21.17 18.86 15.09
CA ARG A 368 -22.10 18.95 13.96
C ARG A 368 -22.05 17.70 13.10
N PHE A 369 -20.84 17.24 12.76
CA PHE A 369 -20.67 16.00 12.00
C PHE A 369 -21.27 14.79 12.74
N PHE A 370 -20.96 14.59 14.02
CA PHE A 370 -21.47 13.43 14.76
C PHE A 370 -22.98 13.45 14.95
N HIS A 371 -23.59 14.61 15.22
CA HIS A 371 -25.05 14.73 15.32
C HIS A 371 -25.74 14.49 13.98
N SER A 372 -25.23 15.07 12.89
CA SER A 372 -25.75 14.80 11.54
C SER A 372 -25.60 13.33 11.18
N ASN A 373 -24.44 12.74 11.42
CA ASN A 373 -24.18 11.33 11.14
C ASN A 373 -25.14 10.40 11.92
N GLN A 374 -25.40 10.67 13.20
CA GLN A 374 -26.35 9.87 13.98
C GLN A 374 -27.75 9.90 13.36
N LYS A 375 -28.21 11.06 12.91
CA LYS A 375 -29.51 11.21 12.25
C LYS A 375 -29.51 10.53 10.88
N ASP A 376 -28.57 10.88 10.03
CA ASP A 376 -28.52 10.43 8.63
C ASP A 376 -28.31 8.91 8.52
N VAL A 377 -27.48 8.33 9.40
CA VAL A 377 -27.32 6.86 9.48
C VAL A 377 -28.60 6.18 9.96
N SER A 378 -29.32 6.79 10.90
CA SER A 378 -30.62 6.25 11.33
C SER A 378 -31.63 6.29 10.18
N ASP A 379 -31.77 7.43 9.50
CA ASP A 379 -32.70 7.63 8.39
C ASP A 379 -32.37 6.71 7.19
N THR A 380 -31.08 6.54 6.87
CA THR A 380 -30.64 5.63 5.79
C THR A 380 -30.89 4.15 6.11
N ASN A 381 -30.75 3.74 7.37
CA ASN A 381 -31.14 2.38 7.76
C ASN A 381 -32.65 2.16 7.61
N PHE A 382 -33.48 3.14 7.98
CA PHE A 382 -34.94 3.06 7.80
C PHE A 382 -35.36 3.07 6.31
N SER A 383 -34.71 3.87 5.48
CA SER A 383 -35.04 3.92 4.04
C SER A 383 -34.67 2.61 3.34
N HIS A 384 -33.63 1.91 3.79
CA HIS A 384 -33.24 0.62 3.24
C HIS A 384 -34.20 -0.52 3.63
N ASP A 385 -34.84 -0.45 4.80
CA ASP A 385 -35.89 -1.40 5.23
C ASP A 385 -37.25 -1.14 4.55
N SER A 386 -37.41 0.03 3.92
CA SER A 386 -38.67 0.46 3.27
C SER A 386 -38.75 0.12 1.78
N SER A 387 -37.65 -0.37 1.19
CA SER A 387 -37.47 -0.69 -0.23
C SER A 387 -37.14 -2.16 -0.42
#